data_AF-A0A2V6X3N3-F1
#
_entry.id   AF-A0A2V6X3N3-F1
#
_cell.length_a   1.000
_cell.length_b   1.000
_cell.length_c   1.000
_cell.angle_alpha   90.00
_cell.angle_beta   90.00
_cell.angle_gamma   90.00
#
_symmetry.space_group_name_H-M   'P 1'
#
loop_
_entity.id
_entity.type
_entity.pdbx_description
1 polymer ?
#
loop_
_entity_poly.entity_id
_entity_poly.type
_entity_poly.pdbx_seq_one_letter_code
_entity_poly.pdbx_strand_id
1 'polypeptide(L)'
;MTQYLHLQLLRRLRECGLFQQVVSATDGGAKPLDGAALRLRGVVTRLGRGSQVARYFAGLYGAGRTRAQADLLLLDAASGKVGLVTADRRVASVGMFGGSDEEHLEESFNDLARDFARFLVRLSQGQAPKAAP
;
A
#
# COMPACT_ATOMS: atom_id res chain seq x y z
N MET A 1 -9.19 7.65 -2.52
CA MET A 1 -8.20 6.61 -2.85
C MET A 1 -6.91 6.73 -2.05
N THR A 2 -6.07 7.77 -2.21
CA THR A 2 -4.84 7.92 -1.40
C THR A 2 -5.12 8.00 0.10
N GLN A 3 -6.18 8.71 0.49
CA GLN A 3 -6.62 8.75 1.89
C GLN A 3 -7.03 7.37 2.43
N TYR A 4 -7.67 6.54 1.60
CA TYR A 4 -8.03 5.18 1.99
C TYR A 4 -6.79 4.33 2.25
N LEU A 5 -5.82 4.35 1.33
CA LEU A 5 -4.53 3.67 1.51
C LEU A 5 -3.81 4.15 2.78
N HIS A 6 -3.79 5.47 3.04
CA HIS A 6 -3.21 6.04 4.25
C HIS A 6 -3.84 5.46 5.53
N LEU A 7 -5.18 5.42 5.59
CA LEU A 7 -5.90 4.85 6.73
C LEU A 7 -5.63 3.34 6.90
N GLN A 8 -5.59 2.58 5.80
CA GLN A 8 -5.26 1.15 5.87
C GLN A 8 -3.82 0.93 6.34
N LEU A 9 -2.85 1.74 5.87
CA LEU A 9 -1.47 1.67 6.35
C LEU A 9 -1.39 1.97 7.85
N LEU A 10 -2.02 3.05 8.33
CA LEU A 10 -2.07 3.37 9.76
C LEU A 10 -2.66 2.23 10.58
N ARG A 11 -3.80 1.67 10.13
CA ARG A 11 -4.45 0.54 10.79
C ARG A 11 -3.52 -0.67 10.87
N ARG A 12 -2.95 -1.11 9.74
CA ARG A 12 -2.12 -2.32 9.68
C ARG A 12 -0.80 -2.17 10.44
N LEU A 13 -0.20 -0.98 10.43
CA LEU A 13 1.01 -0.70 11.21
C LEU A 13 0.73 -0.69 12.72
N ARG A 14 -0.44 -0.23 13.15
CA ARG A 14 -0.87 -0.33 14.56
C ARG A 14 -1.14 -1.79 14.96
N GLU A 15 -1.84 -2.53 14.11
CA GLU A 15 -2.22 -3.92 14.36
C GLU A 15 -1.01 -4.88 14.36
N CYS A 16 0.09 -4.56 13.65
CA CYS A 16 1.23 -5.47 13.54
C CYS A 16 2.11 -5.57 14.79
N GLY A 17 1.96 -4.65 15.75
CA GLY A 17 2.66 -4.70 17.04
C GLY A 17 4.16 -4.38 17.00
N LEU A 18 4.72 -3.98 15.85
CA LEU A 18 6.15 -3.66 15.72
C LEU A 18 6.55 -2.30 16.31
N PHE A 19 5.58 -1.39 16.43
CA PHE A 19 5.83 0.00 16.80
C PHE A 19 5.10 0.31 18.11
N GLN A 20 5.80 0.96 19.05
CA GLN A 20 5.18 1.44 20.29
C GLN A 20 4.09 2.48 20.01
N GLN A 21 4.28 3.29 18.97
CA GLN A 21 3.33 4.31 18.56
C GLN A 21 3.34 4.47 17.03
N VAL A 22 2.15 4.62 16.45
CA VAL A 22 1.98 4.95 15.03
C VAL A 22 1.04 6.14 14.91
N VAL A 23 1.60 7.26 14.45
CA VAL A 23 0.90 8.54 14.29
C VAL A 23 0.78 8.94 12.82
N SER A 24 -0.28 9.67 12.51
CA SER A 24 -0.47 10.27 11.19
C SER A 24 0.34 11.56 11.13
N ALA A 25 1.26 11.67 10.16
CA ALA A 25 2.04 12.90 9.96
C ALA A 25 1.23 14.03 9.30
N THR A 26 0.04 13.72 8.75
CA THR A 26 -0.83 14.66 8.05
C THR A 26 -1.94 15.22 8.94
N ASP A 27 -2.37 14.45 9.92
CA ASP A 27 -3.41 14.86 10.87
C ASP A 27 -2.70 15.49 12.07
N GLY A 28 -2.52 16.81 12.02
CA GLY A 28 -1.62 17.62 12.88
C GLY A 28 -1.84 17.59 14.40
N GLY A 29 -2.47 16.56 14.95
CA GLY A 29 -2.77 16.41 16.38
C GLY A 29 -1.82 15.49 17.16
N ALA A 30 -1.06 14.59 16.52
CA ALA A 30 -0.25 13.60 17.24
C ALA A 30 1.25 13.74 16.91
N LYS A 31 2.04 14.16 17.90
CA LYS A 31 3.51 14.11 17.81
C LYS A 31 4.00 12.69 18.12
N PRO A 32 5.04 12.20 17.42
CA PRO A 32 5.73 10.99 17.84
C PRO A 32 6.21 11.12 19.28
N LEU A 33 6.22 10.02 20.02
CA LEU A 33 6.93 9.92 21.30
C LEU A 33 8.41 10.27 21.10
N ASP A 34 9.04 10.79 22.15
CA ASP A 34 10.47 11.07 22.16
C ASP A 34 11.27 9.77 21.95
N GLY A 35 12.21 9.77 21.00
CA GLY A 35 13.06 8.62 20.68
C GLY A 35 13.30 8.43 19.18
N ALA A 36 13.85 7.26 18.83
CA ALA A 36 14.08 6.89 17.44
C ALA A 36 12.75 6.67 16.72
N ALA A 37 12.49 7.45 15.68
CA ALA A 37 11.25 7.41 14.91
C ALA A 37 11.52 7.08 13.45
N LEU A 38 10.62 6.31 12.84
CA LEU A 38 10.63 6.03 11.41
C LEU A 38 9.48 6.79 10.74
N ARG A 39 9.76 7.38 9.58
CA ARG A 39 8.76 8.04 8.74
C ARG A 39 8.48 7.17 7.53
N LEU A 40 7.22 6.78 7.36
CA LEU A 40 6.74 6.18 6.12
C LEU A 40 6.32 7.30 5.16
N ARG A 41 6.84 7.27 3.94
CA ARG A 41 6.41 8.13 2.84
C ARG A 41 5.91 7.24 1.70
N GLY A 42 4.73 7.53 1.19
CA GLY A 42 4.15 6.80 0.07
C GLY A 42 3.73 7.73 -1.05
N VAL A 43 3.91 7.29 -2.29
CA VAL A 43 3.36 7.93 -3.48
C VAL A 43 2.61 6.89 -4.29
N VAL A 44 1.34 7.15 -4.59
CA VAL A 44 0.56 6.33 -5.53
C VAL A 44 0.95 6.77 -6.94
N THR A 45 1.74 5.96 -7.63
CA THR A 45 2.35 6.33 -8.92
C THR A 45 1.51 5.93 -10.13
N ARG A 46 0.56 5.00 -9.98
CA ARG A 46 -0.39 4.67 -11.05
C ARG A 46 -1.74 4.21 -10.51
N LEU A 47 -2.78 4.83 -11.04
CA LEU A 47 -4.18 4.42 -10.88
C LEU A 47 -4.77 4.24 -12.27
N GLY A 48 -5.04 3.00 -12.68
CA GLY A 48 -5.82 2.72 -13.87
C GLY A 48 -7.24 2.39 -13.46
N ARG A 49 -8.21 3.26 -13.75
CA ARG A 49 -9.63 2.91 -13.71
C ARG A 49 -9.93 2.11 -14.97
N GLY A 50 -10.48 0.91 -14.85
CA GLY A 50 -10.90 0.14 -16.02
C GLY A 50 -11.90 0.91 -16.88
N SER A 51 -11.94 0.63 -18.19
CA SER A 51 -12.99 1.18 -19.06
C SER A 51 -14.15 0.19 -19.13
N GLN A 52 -15.30 0.55 -18.54
CA GLN A 52 -16.54 -0.24 -18.63
C GLN A 52 -16.97 -0.46 -20.09
N VAL A 53 -16.82 0.55 -20.94
CA VAL A 53 -17.22 0.50 -22.36
C VAL A 53 -16.30 -0.41 -23.16
N ALA A 54 -14.99 -0.37 -22.93
CA ALA A 54 -14.05 -1.28 -23.59
C ALA A 54 -14.29 -2.75 -23.20
N ARG A 55 -14.77 -3.00 -21.96
CA ARG A 55 -15.19 -4.34 -21.51
C ARG A 55 -16.40 -4.86 -22.27
N TYR A 56 -17.39 -4.00 -22.54
CA TYR A 56 -18.63 -4.38 -23.19
C TYR A 56 -18.48 -4.58 -24.71
N PHE A 57 -17.67 -3.75 -25.37
CA PHE A 57 -17.59 -3.74 -26.84
C PHE A 57 -16.49 -4.62 -27.44
N ALA A 58 -15.44 -4.99 -26.69
CA ALA A 58 -14.25 -5.58 -27.30
C ALA A 58 -14.10 -7.11 -27.15
N GLY A 59 -14.89 -7.79 -26.30
CA GLY A 59 -14.78 -9.25 -26.08
C GLY A 59 -13.38 -9.77 -25.68
N LEU A 60 -12.42 -8.88 -25.47
CA LEU A 60 -11.01 -9.16 -25.27
C LEU A 60 -10.77 -9.34 -23.77
N TYR A 61 -10.53 -10.59 -23.37
CA TYR A 61 -10.01 -10.96 -22.05
C TYR A 61 -8.85 -10.03 -21.64
N GLY A 62 -9.12 -9.06 -20.75
CA GLY A 62 -8.10 -8.19 -20.17
C GLY A 62 -8.11 -6.71 -20.59
N ALA A 63 -8.96 -6.28 -21.52
CA ALA A 63 -9.17 -4.86 -21.78
C ALA A 63 -9.93 -4.22 -20.60
N GLY A 64 -9.32 -3.25 -19.90
CA GLY A 64 -9.95 -2.54 -18.78
C GLY A 64 -9.62 -3.08 -17.37
N ARG A 65 -8.46 -3.70 -17.16
CA ARG A 65 -7.99 -4.09 -15.82
C ARG A 65 -7.62 -2.87 -14.97
N THR A 66 -8.11 -2.86 -13.73
CA THR A 66 -7.74 -1.87 -12.73
C THR A 66 -6.30 -2.09 -12.27
N ARG A 67 -5.52 -1.02 -12.20
CA ARG A 67 -4.11 -1.07 -11.77
C ARG A 67 -3.88 -0.12 -10.60
N ALA A 68 -3.27 -0.62 -9.54
CA ALA A 68 -2.81 0.16 -8.41
C ALA A 68 -1.30 -0.01 -8.26
N GLN A 69 -0.55 1.08 -8.24
CA GLN A 69 0.87 1.07 -7.91
C GLN A 69 1.15 2.10 -6.82
N ALA A 70 1.88 1.67 -5.79
CA ALA A 70 2.41 2.57 -4.78
C ALA A 70 3.88 2.28 -4.50
N ASP A 71 4.66 3.35 -4.42
CA ASP A 71 6.05 3.32 -4.01
C ASP A 71 6.12 3.82 -2.56
N LEU A 72 6.75 3.03 -1.69
CA LEU A 72 6.86 3.29 -0.25
C LEU A 72 8.33 3.40 0.16
N LEU A 73 8.62 4.39 0.99
CA LEU A 73 9.92 4.66 1.57
C LEU A 73 9.80 4.68 3.08
N LEU A 74 10.63 3.90 3.77
CA LEU A 74 10.79 3.99 5.22
C LEU A 74 12.10 4.70 5.52
N LEU A 75 12.01 5.83 6.20
CA LEU A 75 13.13 6.71 6.49
C LEU A 75 13.34 6.82 8.00
N ASP A 76 14.58 7.00 8.43
CA ASP A 76 14.87 7.54 9.75
C ASP A 76 14.34 8.98 9.84
N ALA A 77 13.51 9.28 10.84
CA ALA A 77 12.81 10.55 10.92
C ALA A 77 13.75 11.72 11.29
N ALA A 78 14.85 11.45 12.01
CA ALA A 78 15.79 12.47 12.44
C ALA A 78 16.75 12.90 11.30
N SER A 79 17.32 11.95 10.59
CA SER A 79 18.31 12.19 9.52
C SER A 79 17.72 12.22 8.12
N GLY A 80 16.51 11.68 7.92
CA GLY A 80 15.92 11.48 6.59
C GLY A 80 16.59 10.38 5.79
N LYS A 81 17.51 9.60 6.38
CA LYS A 81 18.19 8.49 5.70
C LYS A 81 17.17 7.40 5.36
N VAL A 82 17.18 6.97 4.10
CA VAL A 82 16.31 5.88 3.62
C VAL A 82 16.86 4.54 4.12
N GLY A 83 16.05 3.81 4.89
CA GLY A 83 16.37 2.46 5.36
C GLY A 83 15.74 1.37 4.48
N LEU A 84 14.63 1.66 3.82
CA LEU A 84 13.90 0.72 2.97
C LEU A 84 13.18 1.45 1.84
N VAL A 85 13.24 0.85 0.64
CA VAL A 85 12.43 1.23 -0.52
C VAL A 85 11.65 0.01 -0.98
N THR A 86 10.34 0.15 -1.15
CA THR A 86 9.50 -0.88 -1.78
C THR A 86 8.61 -0.25 -2.86
N ALA A 87 8.32 -1.04 -3.89
CA ALA A 87 7.37 -0.68 -4.92
C ALA A 87 6.39 -1.85 -5.07
N ASP A 88 5.12 -1.64 -4.77
CA ASP A 88 4.07 -2.64 -4.93
C ASP A 88 3.23 -2.27 -6.15
N ARG A 89 3.16 -3.22 -7.11
CA ARG A 89 2.42 -3.10 -8.37
C ARG A 89 1.36 -4.19 -8.40
N ARG A 90 0.08 -3.79 -8.35
CA ARG A 90 -1.05 -4.70 -8.43
C ARG A 90 -1.88 -4.44 -9.67
N VAL A 91 -2.20 -5.53 -10.36
CA VAL A 91 -3.20 -5.56 -11.43
C VAL A 91 -4.37 -6.34 -10.84
N ALA A 92 -5.49 -5.66 -10.59
CA ALA A 92 -6.70 -6.35 -10.18
C ALA A 92 -7.20 -7.20 -11.35
N SER A 93 -7.23 -8.52 -11.17
CA SER A 93 -7.94 -9.42 -12.07
C SER A 93 -9.43 -9.28 -11.77
N VAL A 94 -10.21 -8.80 -12.73
CA VAL A 94 -11.66 -8.74 -12.63
C VAL A 94 -12.17 -10.17 -12.43
N GLY A 95 -12.70 -10.46 -11.24
CA GLY A 95 -13.43 -11.70 -10.99
C GLY A 95 -14.65 -11.77 -11.90
N MET A 96 -15.07 -12.98 -12.25
CA MET A 96 -16.21 -13.29 -13.14
C MET A 96 -17.57 -12.67 -12.71
N PHE A 97 -17.62 -11.97 -11.57
CA PHE A 97 -18.84 -11.49 -10.91
C PHE A 97 -19.01 -9.96 -10.86
N GLY A 98 -18.24 -9.16 -11.61
CA GLY A 98 -18.64 -7.78 -11.92
C GLY A 98 -18.62 -6.78 -10.74
N GLY A 99 -17.48 -6.63 -10.06
CA GLY A 99 -17.24 -5.54 -9.10
C GLY A 99 -16.94 -4.19 -9.79
N SER A 100 -17.08 -3.09 -9.04
CA SER A 100 -16.73 -1.75 -9.55
C SER A 100 -15.21 -1.53 -9.56
N ASP A 101 -14.73 -0.62 -10.42
CA ASP A 101 -13.28 -0.32 -10.48
C ASP A 101 -12.76 0.30 -9.16
N GLU A 102 -13.63 0.96 -8.39
CA GLU A 102 -13.30 1.56 -7.10
C GLU A 102 -13.14 0.50 -6.00
N GLU A 103 -14.07 -0.46 -5.92
CA GLU A 103 -14.00 -1.58 -4.97
C GLU A 103 -12.72 -2.41 -5.17
N HIS A 104 -12.36 -2.69 -6.44
CA HIS A 104 -11.12 -3.38 -6.75
C HIS A 104 -9.86 -2.58 -6.39
N LEU A 105 -9.91 -1.24 -6.47
CA LEU A 105 -8.82 -0.37 -6.01
C LEU A 105 -8.71 -0.41 -4.48
N GLU A 106 -9.83 -0.34 -3.76
CA GLU A 106 -9.84 -0.42 -2.30
C GLU A 106 -9.32 -1.76 -1.80
N GLU A 107 -9.76 -2.86 -2.40
CA GLU A 107 -9.25 -4.20 -2.10
C GLU A 107 -7.74 -4.29 -2.35
N SER A 108 -7.28 -3.80 -3.51
CA SER A 108 -5.85 -3.75 -3.84
C SER A 108 -5.04 -2.95 -2.82
N PHE A 109 -5.56 -1.82 -2.34
CA PHE A 109 -4.88 -0.99 -1.35
C PHE A 109 -4.91 -1.59 0.07
N ASN A 110 -6.01 -2.23 0.47
CA ASN A 110 -6.08 -2.96 1.73
C ASN A 110 -5.08 -4.11 1.73
N ASP A 111 -5.01 -4.88 0.64
CA ASP A 111 -4.05 -5.97 0.51
C ASP A 111 -2.60 -5.48 0.49
N LEU A 112 -2.30 -4.38 -0.21
CA LEU A 112 -0.99 -3.72 -0.19
C LEU A 112 -0.60 -3.33 1.24
N ALA A 113 -1.47 -2.66 1.98
CA ALA A 113 -1.20 -2.26 3.37
C ALA A 113 -0.97 -3.47 4.28
N ARG A 114 -1.77 -4.53 4.13
CA ARG A 114 -1.63 -5.79 4.89
C ARG A 114 -0.30 -6.46 4.59
N ASP A 115 0.05 -6.61 3.32
CA ASP A 115 1.23 -7.34 2.91
C ASP A 115 2.51 -6.55 3.24
N PHE A 116 2.45 -5.22 3.17
CA PHE A 116 3.53 -4.36 3.67
C PHE A 116 3.78 -4.55 5.17
N ALA A 117 2.73 -4.56 6.00
CA ALA A 117 2.89 -4.79 7.44
C ALA A 117 3.47 -6.19 7.73
N ARG A 118 2.99 -7.24 7.02
CA ARG A 118 3.55 -8.58 7.12
C ARG A 118 5.01 -8.64 6.70
N PHE A 119 5.38 -7.92 5.64
CA PHE A 119 6.76 -7.81 5.20
C PHE A 119 7.64 -7.21 6.29
N LEU A 120 7.22 -6.12 6.94
CA LEU A 120 7.96 -5.54 8.05
C LEU A 120 8.12 -6.51 9.23
N VAL A 121 7.08 -7.28 9.56
CA VAL A 121 7.15 -8.29 10.64
C VAL A 121 8.15 -9.39 10.31
N ARG A 122 8.18 -9.84 9.05
CA ARG A 122 9.18 -10.81 8.59
C ARG A 122 10.59 -10.22 8.65
N LEU A 123 10.74 -8.97 8.19
CA LEU A 123 12.01 -8.27 8.20
C LEU A 123 12.55 -8.10 9.62
N SER A 124 11.71 -7.76 10.59
CA SER A 124 12.12 -7.63 12.00
C SER A 124 12.53 -8.95 12.63
N GLN A 125 12.07 -10.07 12.08
CA GLN A 125 12.48 -11.42 12.46
C GLN A 125 13.73 -11.90 11.71
N GLY A 126 14.36 -11.05 10.89
CA GLY A 126 15.55 -11.39 10.09
C GLY A 126 15.24 -12.27 8.88
N GLN A 127 13.97 -12.45 8.51
CA GLN A 127 13.61 -13.21 7.31
C GLN A 127 13.87 -12.35 6.07
N ALA A 128 14.76 -12.82 5.19
CA ALA A 128 15.04 -12.14 3.94
C ALA A 128 13.78 -12.13 3.03
N PRO A 129 13.54 -11.03 2.29
CA PRO A 129 12.53 -11.04 1.24
C PRO A 129 12.88 -12.13 0.23
N LYS A 130 11.98 -13.10 0.04
CA LYS A 130 12.11 -14.09 -1.03
C LYS A 130 11.93 -13.32 -2.35
N ALA A 131 12.99 -13.19 -3.14
CA ALA A 131 12.86 -12.68 -4.49
C ALA A 131 11.82 -13.55 -5.22
N ALA A 132 10.80 -12.92 -5.80
CA ALA A 132 9.89 -13.64 -6.67
C ALA A 132 10.70 -14.17 -7.87
N PRO A 133 10.48 -15.44 -8.30
CA PRO A 133 11.12 -15.97 -9.49
C PRO A 133 10.74 -15.21 -10.76
#